data_AF-A0A916FDY6-F1
#
_entry.id   AF-A0A916FDY6-F1
#
_cell.length_a   1.000
_cell.length_b   1.000
_cell.length_c   1.000
_cell.angle_alpha   90.00
_cell.angle_beta   90.00
_cell.angle_gamma   90.00
#
_symmetry.space_group_name_H-M   'P 1'
#
loop_
_entity.id
_entity.type
_entity.pdbx_description
1 polymer ?
#
loop_
_entity_poly.entity_id
_entity_poly.type
_entity_poly.pdbx_seq_one_letter_code
_entity_poly.pdbx_strand_id
1 'polypeptide(L)'
;MQTFDGSDSWVMLALLMSESPDGASLRNIIATADYLNHAILKYEELAGSLAQLMRAGYVEKQAGRFRATTVIRTFYARTTKPHRALWKDWQDVEHFLQTNPLAATPIRVAPSRVVSRAAYERAVQAYLSTA
;
A
#
# COMPACT_ATOMS: atom_id res chain seq x y z
N MET A 1 -15.57 11.92 -7.85
CA MET A 1 -14.93 11.83 -6.53
C MET A 1 -14.15 10.53 -6.49
N GLN A 2 -12.85 10.55 -6.16
CA GLN A 2 -12.10 9.30 -5.97
C GLN A 2 -12.44 8.77 -4.57
N THR A 3 -12.95 7.54 -4.48
CA THR A 3 -13.26 6.88 -3.21
C THR A 3 -12.18 5.86 -2.91
N PHE A 4 -11.58 5.93 -1.73
CA PHE A 4 -10.62 4.94 -1.24
C PHE A 4 -11.32 3.91 -0.33
N ASP A 5 -10.81 2.68 -0.32
CA ASP A 5 -11.28 1.60 0.55
C ASP A 5 -10.19 1.09 1.50
N GLY A 6 -10.52 0.10 2.33
CA GLY A 6 -9.59 -0.45 3.32
C GLY A 6 -8.29 -0.97 2.72
N SER A 7 -8.33 -1.53 1.50
CA SER A 7 -7.13 -2.02 0.83
C SER A 7 -6.19 -0.88 0.45
N ASP A 8 -6.71 0.30 0.12
CA ASP A 8 -5.87 1.48 -0.16
C ASP A 8 -5.09 1.95 1.06
N SER A 9 -5.77 2.03 2.21
CA SER A 9 -5.12 2.39 3.48
C SER A 9 -4.09 1.35 3.89
N TRP A 10 -4.42 0.07 3.72
CA TRP A 10 -3.51 -1.03 4.02
C TRP A 10 -2.25 -0.97 3.15
N VAL A 11 -2.40 -0.85 1.83
CA VAL A 11 -1.29 -0.77 0.87
C VAL A 11 -0.46 0.49 1.12
N MET A 12 -1.11 1.61 1.41
CA MET A 12 -0.40 2.86 1.69
C MET A 12 0.43 2.78 2.97
N LEU A 13 -0.13 2.26 4.06
CA LEU A 13 0.63 2.09 5.30
C LEU A 13 1.78 1.10 5.13
N ALA A 14 1.54 -0.02 4.44
CA ALA A 14 2.58 -0.99 4.11
C ALA A 14 3.71 -0.36 3.29
N LEU A 15 3.39 0.51 2.33
CA LEU A 15 4.38 1.27 1.58
C LEU A 15 5.17 2.22 2.47
N LEU A 16 4.50 3.05 3.27
CA LEU A 16 5.15 4.02 4.17
C LEU A 16 6.13 3.35 5.15
N MET A 17 5.79 2.16 5.65
CA MET A 17 6.61 1.41 6.59
C MET A 17 7.73 0.57 5.94
N SER A 18 7.61 0.26 4.65
CA SER A 18 8.58 -0.57 3.91
C SER A 18 9.48 0.24 2.97
N GLU A 19 9.28 1.56 2.91
CA GLU A 19 10.00 2.45 2.04
C GLU A 19 11.47 2.58 2.45
N SER A 20 12.34 2.56 1.45
CA SER A 20 13.78 2.81 1.56
C SER A 20 14.16 4.04 0.73
N PRO A 21 15.40 4.56 0.81
CA PRO A 21 15.85 5.65 -0.05
C PRO A 21 15.67 5.40 -1.55
N ASP A 22 15.56 4.13 -1.97
CA ASP A 22 15.33 3.70 -3.35
C ASP A 22 13.85 3.41 -3.69
N GLY A 23 12.95 3.53 -2.72
CA GLY A 23 11.58 3.05 -2.78
C GLY A 23 11.41 1.60 -2.32
N ALA A 24 10.17 1.16 -2.15
CA ALA A 24 9.80 -0.19 -1.75
C ALA A 24 9.65 -1.13 -2.97
N SER A 25 10.10 -2.37 -2.82
CA SER A 25 9.80 -3.44 -3.78
C SER A 25 8.41 -4.03 -3.50
N LEU A 26 7.79 -4.70 -4.48
CA LEU A 26 6.52 -5.41 -4.26
C LEU A 26 6.63 -6.43 -3.12
N ARG A 27 7.76 -7.15 -3.03
CA ARG A 27 8.00 -8.11 -1.95
C ARG A 27 7.94 -7.43 -0.58
N ASN A 28 8.60 -6.26 -0.43
CA ASN A 28 8.64 -5.57 0.85
C ASN A 28 7.27 -5.00 1.23
N ILE A 29 6.52 -4.50 0.25
CA ILE A 29 5.13 -4.05 0.47
C ILE A 29 4.28 -5.24 0.93
N ILE A 30 4.36 -6.40 0.26
CA ILE A 30 3.60 -7.61 0.62
C ILE A 30 3.98 -8.10 2.02
N ALA A 31 5.28 -8.19 2.32
CA ALA A 31 5.76 -8.64 3.63
C ALA A 31 5.27 -7.71 4.76
N THR A 32 5.26 -6.40 4.52
CA THR A 32 4.82 -5.42 5.51
C THR A 32 3.29 -5.40 5.63
N ALA A 33 2.58 -5.61 4.53
CA ALA A 33 1.13 -5.77 4.55
C ALA A 33 0.71 -6.98 5.39
N ASP A 34 1.39 -8.12 5.21
CA ASP A 34 1.17 -9.31 6.03
C ASP A 34 1.51 -9.06 7.51
N TYR A 35 2.63 -8.40 7.81
CA TYR A 35 2.96 -8.01 9.18
C TYR A 35 1.87 -7.16 9.84
N LEU A 36 1.20 -6.27 9.07
CA LEU A 36 0.18 -5.36 9.60
C LEU A 36 -1.17 -6.04 9.86
N ASN A 37 -1.58 -6.99 9.02
CA ASN A 37 -2.95 -7.53 9.03
C ASN A 37 -3.01 -9.08 9.07
N HIS A 38 -1.87 -9.74 9.17
CA HIS A 38 -1.72 -11.20 9.12
C HIS A 38 -2.42 -11.84 7.91
N ALA A 39 -2.32 -11.17 6.76
CA ALA A 39 -2.94 -11.58 5.51
C ALA A 39 -2.11 -11.16 4.30
N ILE A 40 -2.06 -12.00 3.27
CA ILE A 40 -1.46 -11.65 1.98
C ILE A 40 -2.51 -10.94 1.13
N LEU A 41 -2.24 -9.70 0.74
CA LEU A 41 -3.03 -8.95 -0.25
C LEU A 41 -3.22 -9.76 -1.52
N LYS A 42 -4.45 -9.85 -2.03
CA LYS A 42 -4.72 -10.41 -3.36
C LYS A 42 -4.15 -9.50 -4.44
N TYR A 43 -3.96 -10.06 -5.64
CA TYR A 43 -3.47 -9.32 -6.79
C TYR A 43 -4.31 -8.06 -7.07
N GLU A 44 -5.63 -8.21 -7.09
CA GLU A 44 -6.58 -7.15 -7.40
C GLU A 44 -6.57 -6.04 -6.33
N GLU A 45 -6.37 -6.40 -5.07
CA GLU A 45 -6.23 -5.46 -3.95
C GLU A 45 -4.93 -4.67 -4.08
N LEU A 46 -3.78 -5.34 -4.18
CA LEU A 46 -2.48 -4.67 -4.27
C LEU A 46 -2.37 -3.79 -5.52
N ALA A 47 -2.63 -4.36 -6.69
CA ALA A 47 -2.45 -3.67 -7.96
C ALA A 47 -3.52 -2.59 -8.18
N GLY A 48 -4.77 -2.85 -7.73
CA GLY A 48 -5.84 -1.86 -7.74
C GLY A 48 -5.54 -0.67 -6.84
N SER A 49 -5.06 -0.91 -5.62
CA SER A 49 -4.70 0.16 -4.68
C SER A 49 -3.49 0.96 -5.14
N LEU A 50 -2.40 0.32 -5.61
CA LEU A 50 -1.27 1.06 -6.16
C LEU A 50 -1.68 1.92 -7.36
N ALA A 51 -2.52 1.41 -8.26
CA ALA A 51 -3.02 2.19 -9.39
C ALA A 51 -3.85 3.40 -8.93
N GLN A 52 -4.70 3.21 -7.93
CA GLN A 52 -5.53 4.26 -7.36
C GLN A 52 -4.69 5.34 -6.67
N LEU A 53 -3.78 4.93 -5.78
CA LEU A 53 -2.89 5.81 -5.05
C LEU A 53 -1.93 6.58 -5.97
N MET A 54 -1.47 5.96 -7.07
CA MET A 54 -0.69 6.64 -8.11
C MET A 54 -1.53 7.66 -8.87
N ARG A 55 -2.77 7.32 -9.24
CA ARG A 55 -3.69 8.24 -9.91
C ARG A 55 -4.04 9.45 -9.03
N ALA A 56 -4.01 9.28 -7.71
CA ALA A 56 -4.24 10.34 -6.74
C ALA A 56 -2.98 11.20 -6.45
N GLY A 57 -1.80 10.82 -6.94
CA GLY A 57 -0.55 11.52 -6.67
C GLY A 57 0.03 11.25 -5.27
N TYR A 58 -0.36 10.16 -4.62
CA TYR A 58 0.19 9.76 -3.32
C TYR A 58 1.31 8.73 -3.43
N VAL A 59 1.39 8.04 -4.57
CA VAL A 59 2.43 7.05 -4.87
C VAL A 59 3.04 7.32 -6.23
N GLU A 60 4.34 7.13 -6.34
CA GLU A 60 5.07 7.16 -7.60
C GLU A 60 5.77 5.82 -7.82
N LYS A 61 5.97 5.45 -9.09
CA LYS A 61 6.71 4.25 -9.47
C LYS A 61 7.91 4.64 -10.33
N GLN A 62 9.11 4.27 -9.89
CA GLN A 62 10.36 4.51 -10.61
C GLN A 62 11.22 3.26 -10.57
N ALA A 63 11.76 2.85 -11.73
CA ALA A 63 12.62 1.67 -11.86
C ALA A 63 12.06 0.39 -11.20
N GLY A 64 10.74 0.19 -11.26
CA GLY A 64 10.07 -0.98 -10.66
C GLY A 64 9.86 -0.93 -9.15
N ARG A 65 10.24 0.17 -8.49
CA ARG A 65 10.01 0.42 -7.07
C ARG A 65 8.94 1.50 -6.86
N PHE A 66 8.27 1.44 -5.71
CA PHE A 66 7.19 2.35 -5.33
C PHE A 66 7.65 3.30 -4.23
N ARG A 67 7.22 4.55 -4.30
CA ARG A 67 7.56 5.59 -3.32
C ARG A 67 6.32 6.34 -2.91
N ALA A 68 6.22 6.67 -1.63
CA ALA A 68 5.19 7.60 -1.17
C ALA A 68 5.63 9.03 -1.52
N THR A 69 4.71 9.85 -2.02
CA THR A 69 5.04 11.24 -2.38
C THR A 69 5.24 12.09 -1.13
N THR A 70 5.88 13.26 -1.30
CA THR A 70 6.13 14.20 -0.20
C THR A 70 4.86 14.59 0.54
N VAL A 71 3.71 14.66 -0.15
CA VAL A 71 2.41 15.03 0.43
C VAL A 71 2.06 14.08 1.59
N ILE A 72 1.99 12.78 1.31
CA ILE A 72 1.59 11.82 2.32
C ILE A 72 2.71 11.49 3.29
N ARG A 73 3.98 11.51 2.86
CA ARG A 73 5.12 11.33 3.77
C ARG A 73 5.17 12.44 4.82
N THR A 74 4.92 13.68 4.44
CA THR A 74 4.87 14.81 5.38
C THR A 74 3.70 14.68 6.35
N PHE A 75 2.54 14.23 5.86
CA PHE A 75 1.40 13.92 6.74
C PHE A 75 1.77 12.83 7.75
N TYR A 76 2.25 11.68 7.29
CA TYR A 76 2.57 10.53 8.14
C TYR A 76 3.66 10.85 9.16
N ALA A 77 4.72 11.57 8.76
CA ALA A 77 5.80 11.98 9.67
C ALA A 77 5.32 12.92 10.80
N ARG A 78 4.24 13.68 10.60
CA ARG A 78 3.66 14.56 11.62
C ARG A 78 2.77 13.82 12.60
N THR A 79 2.16 12.72 12.19
CA THR A 79 1.19 11.99 13.01
C THR A 79 1.81 10.77 13.68
N THR A 80 2.73 10.07 13.03
CA THR A 80 3.40 8.89 13.61
C THR A 80 4.22 9.29 14.85
N LYS A 81 4.24 8.42 15.86
CA LYS A 81 4.98 8.64 17.11
C LYS A 81 5.71 7.36 17.51
N PRO A 82 6.89 7.46 18.15
CA PRO A 82 7.55 6.30 18.74
C PRO A 82 6.62 5.55 19.71
N HIS A 83 6.72 4.21 19.72
CA HIS A 83 5.94 3.32 20.59
C HIS A 83 4.41 3.41 20.42
N ARG A 84 3.92 4.03 19.35
CA ARG A 84 2.50 4.08 19.03
C ARG A 84 2.04 2.73 18.46
N ALA A 85 0.83 2.34 18.79
CA ALA A 85 0.23 1.11 18.26
C ALA A 85 -0.07 1.25 16.76
N LEU A 86 0.24 0.23 15.97
CA LEU A 86 0.11 0.25 14.49
C LEU A 86 -1.31 0.55 14.01
N TRP A 87 -2.34 0.09 14.73
CA TRP A 87 -3.73 0.39 14.39
C TRP A 87 -4.03 1.89 14.39
N LYS A 88 -3.30 2.68 15.19
CA LYS A 88 -3.44 4.14 15.20
C LYS A 88 -2.82 4.79 13.97
N ASP A 89 -1.70 4.26 13.50
CA ASP A 89 -1.10 4.71 12.24
C ASP A 89 -2.00 4.36 11.05
N TRP A 90 -2.63 3.19 11.10
CA TRP A 90 -3.65 2.79 10.14
C TRP A 90 -4.84 3.75 10.11
N GLN A 91 -5.39 4.11 11.28
CA GLN A 91 -6.48 5.09 11.37
C GLN A 91 -6.11 6.46 10.80
N ASP A 92 -4.88 6.91 11.01
CA ASP A 92 -4.42 8.18 10.46
C ASP A 92 -4.39 8.13 8.93
N VAL A 93 -3.94 7.02 8.34
CA VAL A 93 -3.93 6.81 6.88
C VAL A 93 -5.36 6.71 6.33
N GLU A 94 -6.27 6.01 7.00
CA GLU A 94 -7.70 5.98 6.66
C GLU A 94 -8.30 7.38 6.68
N HIS A 95 -7.99 8.17 7.71
CA HIS A 95 -8.47 9.54 7.84
C HIS A 95 -7.94 10.43 6.71
N PHE A 96 -6.64 10.33 6.39
CA PHE A 96 -6.03 11.06 5.29
C PHE A 96 -6.66 10.72 3.93
N LEU A 97 -6.85 9.43 3.66
CA LEU A 97 -7.45 8.96 2.42
C LEU A 97 -8.98 9.12 2.39
N GLN A 98 -9.60 9.48 3.52
CA GLN A 98 -11.07 9.51 3.68
C GLN A 98 -11.70 8.16 3.30
N THR A 99 -11.04 7.08 3.72
CA THR A 99 -11.46 5.71 3.44
C THR A 99 -12.83 5.43 4.05
N ASN A 100 -13.71 4.78 3.27
CA ASN A 100 -14.98 4.30 3.79
C ASN A 100 -14.90 2.80 4.13
N PRO A 101 -14.72 2.42 5.41
CA PRO A 101 -14.58 1.01 5.81
C PRO A 101 -15.87 0.19 5.66
N LEU A 102 -17.02 0.84 5.48
CA LEU A 102 -18.32 0.19 5.30
C LEU A 102 -18.74 0.07 3.84
N ALA A 103 -18.00 0.68 2.91
CA ALA A 103 -18.28 0.54 1.49
C ALA A 103 -17.84 -0.85 1.04
N ALA A 104 -18.75 -1.60 0.40
CA ALA A 104 -18.36 -2.80 -0.32
C ALA A 104 -17.29 -2.42 -1.35
N THR A 105 -16.09 -3.00 -1.24
CA THR A 105 -15.03 -2.80 -2.22
C THR A 105 -15.49 -3.35 -3.56
N PRO A 106 -15.75 -2.51 -4.58
CA PRO A 106 -15.98 -3.04 -5.91
C PRO A 106 -14.71 -3.77 -6.36
N ILE A 107 -14.85 -4.89 -7.06
CA ILE A 107 -13.70 -5.60 -7.64
C ILE A 107 -12.97 -4.61 -8.55
N ARG A 108 -11.75 -4.21 -8.15
CA ARG A 108 -10.93 -3.30 -8.93
C ARG A 108 -10.25 -4.09 -10.04
N VAL A 109 -10.47 -3.68 -11.27
CA VAL A 109 -9.68 -4.18 -12.39
C VAL A 109 -8.28 -3.61 -12.26
N ALA A 110 -7.36 -4.43 -11.77
CA ALA A 110 -5.95 -4.10 -11.65
C ALA A 110 -5.33 -3.82 -13.04
N PRO A 111 -4.90 -2.59 -13.35
CA PRO A 111 -4.29 -2.32 -14.63
C PRO A 111 -2.87 -2.92 -14.65
N SER A 112 -2.63 -3.88 -15.55
CA SER A 112 -1.36 -4.61 -15.68
C SER A 112 -0.12 -3.72 -15.84
N ARG A 113 -0.30 -2.48 -16.32
CA ARG A 113 0.75 -1.46 -16.45
C ARG A 113 1.36 -1.02 -15.11
N VAL A 114 0.60 -1.09 -14.02
CA VAL A 114 1.08 -0.69 -12.68
C VAL A 114 1.80 -1.85 -12.02
N VAL A 115 1.15 -3.00 -11.94
CA VAL A 115 1.73 -4.27 -11.51
C VAL A 115 1.18 -5.35 -12.42
N SER A 116 2.05 -6.12 -13.07
CA SER A 116 1.60 -7.30 -13.81
C SER A 116 1.36 -8.46 -12.84
N ARG A 117 0.39 -9.33 -13.16
CA ARG A 117 0.10 -10.52 -12.36
C ARG A 117 1.34 -11.40 -12.14
N ALA A 118 2.15 -11.61 -13.18
CA ALA A 118 3.41 -12.35 -13.07
C ALA A 118 4.42 -11.68 -12.12
N ALA A 119 4.49 -10.33 -12.07
CA ALA A 119 5.37 -9.63 -11.13
C ALA A 119 4.87 -9.77 -9.68
N TYR A 120 3.56 -9.71 -9.47
CA TYR A 120 2.93 -9.98 -8.18
C TYR A 120 3.19 -11.41 -7.71
N GLU A 121 2.94 -12.41 -8.56
CA GLU A 121 3.14 -13.84 -8.22
C GLU A 121 4.61 -14.13 -7.87
N ARG A 122 5.56 -13.57 -8.63
CA ARG A 122 6.99 -13.67 -8.29
C ARG A 122 7.32 -13.02 -6.94
N ALA A 123 6.71 -11.88 -6.62
CA ALA A 123 6.95 -11.20 -5.36
C ALA A 123 6.37 -11.97 -4.17
N VAL A 124 5.17 -12.55 -4.31
CA VAL A 124 4.57 -13.43 -3.30
C VAL A 124 5.43 -14.67 -3.10
N GLN A 125 5.85 -15.34 -4.18
CA GLN A 125 6.71 -16.53 -4.08
C GLN A 125 8.04 -16.20 -3.39
N ALA A 126 8.67 -15.08 -3.74
CA ALA A 126 9.92 -14.65 -3.13
C ALA A 126 9.77 -14.23 -1.66
N TYR A 127 8.58 -13.80 -1.24
CA TYR A 127 8.26 -13.55 0.17
C TYR A 127 8.10 -14.89 0.92
N LEU A 128 7.24 -15.78 0.42
CA LEU A 128 6.95 -17.09 1.03
C LEU A 128 8.17 -18.02 1.12
N SER A 129 9.17 -17.87 0.23
CA SER A 129 10.41 -18.66 0.32
C SER A 129 11.38 -18.15 1.39
N THR A 130 11.09 -17.02 2.04
CA THR A 130 11.97 -16.37 3.02
C THR A 130 11.29 -16.08 4.36
N ALA A 131 9.99 -16.33 4.45
CA ALA A 131 9.18 -16.19 5.66
C ALA A 131 9.22 -17.50 6.45
#